data_AF-A0A358CUZ0-F1
#
_entry.id   AF-A0A358CUZ0-F1
#
_cell.length_a   1.000
_cell.length_b   1.000
_cell.length_c   1.000
_cell.angle_alpha   90.00
_cell.angle_beta   90.00
_cell.angle_gamma   90.00
#
_symmetry.space_group_name_H-M   'P 1'
#
loop_
_entity.id
_entity.type
_entity.pdbx_description
1 polymer ?
#
loop_
_entity_poly.entity_id
_entity_poly.type
_entity_poly.pdbx_seq_one_letter_code
_entity_poly.pdbx_strand_id
1 'polypeptide(L)' 'MLQLALRLHRGQQDVRQTAPPIDIDSRLDSRIKALFSHEFTDAQKRVCVEIASDMRQPKPMNRLLQG' A
#
# COMPACT_ATOMS: atom_id res chain seq x y z
N MET A 1 -13.54 15.03 -19.45
CA MET A 1 -12.24 14.74 -20.09
C MET A 1 -11.16 14.26 -19.09
N LEU A 2 -10.94 14.94 -17.96
CA LEU A 2 -9.91 14.55 -16.96
C LEU A 2 -10.07 13.12 -16.41
N GLN A 3 -11.29 12.72 -16.00
CA GLN A 3 -11.54 11.40 -15.42
C GLN A 3 -11.30 10.25 -16.42
N LEU A 4 -11.54 10.50 -17.72
CA LEU A 4 -11.25 9.54 -18.79
C LEU A 4 -9.73 9.39 -18.98
N ALA A 5 -9.00 10.50 -19.02
CA ALA A 5 -7.54 10.49 -19.13
C ALA A 5 -6.87 9.76 -17.96
N LEU A 6 -7.33 9.99 -16.72
CA LEU A 6 -6.82 9.29 -15.53
C LEU A 6 -7.09 7.78 -15.58
N ARG A 7 -8.27 7.37 -16.05
CA ARG A 7 -8.62 5.94 -16.17
C ARG A 7 -7.78 5.24 -17.23
N LEU A 8 -7.57 5.88 -18.39
CA LEU A 8 -6.70 5.34 -19.44
C LEU A 8 -5.24 5.24 -18.98
N HIS A 9 -4.76 6.23 -18.22
CA HIS A 9 -3.42 6.21 -17.65
C HIS A 9 -3.22 5.09 -16.62
N ARG A 10 -4.18 4.91 -15.69
CA ARG A 10 -4.18 3.81 -14.72
C ARG A 10 -4.19 2.44 -15.40
N GLY A 11 -5.08 2.26 -16.39
CA GLY A 11 -5.15 1.00 -17.14
C GLY A 11 -3.86 0.67 -17.90
N GLN A 12 -3.18 1.67 -18.47
CA GLN A 12 -1.88 1.45 -19.11
C GLN A 12 -0.76 1.14 -18.12
N GLN A 13 -0.77 1.74 -16.92
CA GLN A 13 0.23 1.45 -15.89
C GLN A 13 0.03 0.05 -15.29
N ASP A 14 -1.22 -0.35 -15.02
CA ASP A 14 -1.56 -1.68 -14.50
C ASP A 14 -1.14 -2.81 -15.45
N VAL A 15 -1.14 -2.56 -16.76
CA VAL A 15 -0.79 -3.58 -17.78
C VAL A 15 0.72 -3.64 -18.07
N ARG A 16 1.45 -2.54 -17.90
CA ARG A 16 2.88 -2.44 -18.29
C ARG A 16 3.87 -2.55 -17.13
N GLN A 17 3.45 -2.28 -15.89
CA GLN A 17 4.38 -2.26 -14.77
C GLN A 17 4.14 -3.46 -13.85
N THR A 18 5.17 -4.30 -13.75
CA THR A 18 5.22 -5.41 -12.79
C THR A 18 6.14 -5.03 -11.64
N ALA A 19 5.73 -5.34 -10.41
CA ALA A 19 6.57 -5.20 -9.23
C ALA A 19 6.68 -6.55 -8.53
N PRO A 20 7.84 -6.92 -7.95
CA PRO A 20 7.94 -8.10 -7.11
C PRO A 20 7.00 -7.97 -5.90
N PRO A 21 6.14 -8.96 -5.62
CA PRO A 21 5.37 -9.00 -4.38
C PRO A 21 6.30 -8.94 -3.17
N ILE A 22 5.94 -8.12 -2.19
CA ILE A 22 6.62 -8.07 -0.90
C ILE A 22 5.71 -8.76 0.11
N ASP A 23 6.14 -9.91 0.61
CA ASP A 23 5.44 -10.54 1.71
C ASP A 23 5.79 -9.84 3.03
N ILE A 24 4.76 -9.57 3.82
CA ILE A 24 4.88 -8.85 5.08
C ILE A 24 4.54 -9.84 6.18
N ASP A 25 5.58 -10.24 6.88
CA ASP A 25 5.54 -11.15 8.01
C ASP A 25 4.93 -10.46 9.24
N SER A 26 3.90 -11.08 9.82
CA SER A 26 3.15 -10.53 10.95
C SER A 26 3.99 -10.44 12.24
N ARG A 27 5.01 -11.29 12.40
CA ARG A 27 5.93 -11.24 13.54
C ARG A 27 6.88 -10.06 13.41
N LEU A 28 7.38 -9.77 12.21
CA LEU A 28 8.19 -8.58 11.95
C LEU A 28 7.38 -7.31 12.14
N ASP A 29 6.16 -7.25 11.57
CA ASP A 29 5.24 -6.13 11.75
C ASP A 29 4.95 -5.85 13.23
N SER A 30 4.63 -6.89 14.01
CA SER A 30 4.37 -6.75 15.45
C SER A 30 5.61 -6.28 16.22
N ARG A 31 6.80 -6.78 15.87
CA ARG A 31 8.06 -6.35 16.48
C ARG A 31 8.35 -4.89 16.21
N ILE A 32 8.13 -4.42 14.98
CA ILE A 32 8.34 -3.01 14.60
C ILE A 32 7.33 -2.12 15.34
N LYS A 33 6.05 -2.51 15.38
CA LYS A 33 5.01 -1.78 16.11
C LYS A 33 5.32 -1.63 17.60
N ALA A 34 5.91 -2.66 18.21
CA ALA A 34 6.33 -2.62 19.61
C ALA A 34 7.50 -1.65 19.91
N LEU A 35 8.20 -1.14 18.89
CA LEU A 35 9.26 -0.13 19.06
C LEU A 35 8.73 1.28 19.31
N PHE A 36 7.46 1.54 18.98
CA PHE A 36 6.85 2.84 19.18
C PHE A 36 6.40 3.01 20.63
N SER A 37 6.61 4.20 21.19
CA SER A 37 6.19 4.55 22.55
C SER A 37 4.69 4.88 22.69
N HIS A 38 3.94 4.79 21.60
CA HIS A 38 2.52 5.10 21.53
C HIS A 38 1.76 4.04 20.73
N GLU A 39 0.48 3.89 21.01
CA GLU A 39 -0.40 3.09 20.16
C GLU A 39 -0.74 3.84 18.87
N PHE A 40 -0.90 3.07 17.78
CA PHE A 40 -1.37 3.62 16.52
C PHE A 40 -2.87 3.93 16.63
N THR A 41 -3.29 5.01 16.00
CA THR A 41 -4.72 5.31 15.81
C THR A 41 -5.37 4.25 14.93
N ASP A 42 -6.69 4.11 15.01
CA ASP A 42 -7.41 3.16 14.16
C ASP A 42 -7.25 3.49 12.67
N ALA A 43 -7.12 4.78 12.34
CA ALA A 43 -6.81 5.22 10.98
C ALA A 43 -5.43 4.73 10.52
N GLN A 44 -4.40 4.86 11.37
CA GLN A 44 -3.06 4.36 11.07
C GLN A 44 -3.05 2.83 10.92
N LYS A 45 -3.69 2.09 11.84
CA LYS A 45 -3.81 0.63 11.78
C LYS A 45 -4.44 0.17 10.46
N ARG A 46 -5.56 0.79 10.06
CA ARG A 46 -6.24 0.50 8.79
C ARG A 46 -5.32 0.73 7.60
N VAL A 47 -4.66 1.88 7.54
CA VAL A 47 -3.83 2.24 6.38
C VAL A 47 -2.57 1.36 6.28
N CYS A 48 -1.99 0.91 7.39
CA CYS A 48 -0.92 -0.09 7.37
C CYS A 48 -1.37 -1.39 6.69
N VAL A 49 -2.59 -1.87 6.97
CA VAL A 49 -3.13 -3.09 6.34
C VAL A 49 -3.37 -2.87 4.85
N GLU A 50 -3.90 -1.71 4.46
CA GLU A 50 -4.14 -1.37 3.06
C GLU A 50 -2.84 -1.33 2.25
N ILE A 51 -1.80 -0.66 2.76
CA ILE A 51 -0.47 -0.61 2.16
C ILE A 51 0.12 -2.02 2.07
N ALA A 52 0.03 -2.80 3.15
CA ALA A 52 0.55 -4.16 3.16
C ALA A 52 -0.13 -5.05 2.11
N SER A 53 -1.44 -4.89 1.94
CA SER A 53 -2.22 -5.58 0.91
C SER A 53 -1.83 -5.15 -0.50
N ASP A 54 -1.55 -3.87 -0.73
CA ASP A 54 -1.09 -3.37 -2.03
C ASP A 54 0.32 -3.88 -2.36
N MET A 55 1.23 -3.87 -1.39
CA MET A 55 2.63 -4.34 -1.57
C MET A 55 2.74 -5.84 -1.85
N ARG A 56 1.75 -6.65 -1.46
CA ARG A 56 1.68 -8.08 -1.78
C ARG A 56 1.26 -8.37 -3.22
N GLN A 57 0.77 -7.38 -3.96
CA GLN A 57 0.34 -7.59 -5.33
C GLN A 57 1.55 -7.57 -6.29
N PRO A 58 1.52 -8.33 -7.40
CA PRO A 58 2.59 -8.33 -8.40
C PRO A 58 2.60 -7.07 -9.29
N LYS A 59 2.11 -5.94 -8.76
CA LYS A 59 1.98 -4.66 -9.46
C LYS A 59 2.40 -3.52 -8.52
N PRO A 60 2.86 -2.38 -9.06
CA PRO A 60 3.25 -1.24 -8.23
C PRO A 60 2.10 -0.75 -7.33
N MET A 61 2.43 -0.41 -6.09
CA MET A 61 1.52 0.29 -5.19
C MET A 61 1.48 1.79 -5.55
N ASN A 62 0.35 2.25 -6.08
CA ASN A 62 0.12 3.65 -6.44
C ASN A 62 -0.85 4.33 -5.45
N ARG A 63 -0.45 4.38 -4.18
CA ARG A 63 -1.26 4.92 -3.10
C ARG A 63 -0.69 6.24 -2.57
N LEU A 64 -1.54 7.25 -2.41
CA LEU A 64 -1.19 8.48 -1.70
C LEU A 64 -1.52 8.30 -0.22
N LEU A 65 -0.51 8.32 0.64
CA LEU A 65 -0.69 8.41 2.08
C LEU A 65 -0.79 9.88 2.47
N GLN A 66 -1.89 10.27 3.09
CA GLN A 66 -2.14 11.65 3.53
C GLN A 66 -2.75 11.65 4.93
N GLY A 67 -2.26 12.52 5.78
CA GLY A 67 -2.67 12.72 7.17
C GLY A 67 -2.06 14.00 7.72
#